data_AF-B4E0F9-F1
#
_entry.id   AF-B4E0F9-F1
#
_cell.length_a   1.000
_cell.length_b   1.000
_cell.length_c   1.000
_cell.angle_alpha   90.00
_cell.angle_beta   90.00
_cell.angle_gamma   90.00
#
_symmetry.space_group_name_H-M   'P 1'
#
loop_
_entity.id
_entity.type
_entity.pdbx_description
1 polymer ?
#
loop_
_entity_poly.entity_id
_entity_poly.type
_entity_poly.pdbx_seq_one_letter_code
_entity_poly.pdbx_strand_id
1 'polypeptide(L)'
;MASATSSSQRDWGKGMACVGRTKECTIVPSNHYGPIPGIPVGTMWRFRVQVSESGVHRPHVAGIHGRSNDGAYSLVLAGGYEDDVDHGNFFTYTGSGGRDLSGNKRTAEQSCDQKLTNTNRALALNCFAPINDQEGAEAKDWRSGKPVRVVRNVKGGKNSKYAPAEGNRYDGIYKVVKYWPEKGKSGFLVWRYLLRRDDDEPGPWTKEGKDRIKKLGLTMQYPEGYLEALANREREKENSKREEEEQQEGGFASPRTGKGKWKRKSAGGGPSRAGSPRRTSKKTKVEPYSLTAQQSSLIREDKSNAKLWNEVLASLKDRPASGSPFQLFLSKVEETFQCICCQELVFRPITTVCQHNVCKDCLDRSFRAQVFSCPACRYDLGRSYAMQVNQPLQTVLNQLFPGYGNGR
;
A
#
# COMPACT_ATOMS: atom_id res chain seq x y z
N MET A 1 -14.96 0.63 -19.66
CA MET A 1 -14.46 -0.76 -19.75
C MET A 1 -13.01 -0.69 -20.22
N ALA A 2 -12.05 -0.82 -19.30
CA ALA A 2 -10.64 -0.95 -19.68
C ALA A 2 -10.33 -2.44 -19.76
N SER A 3 -9.80 -2.86 -20.91
CA SER A 3 -9.57 -4.26 -21.29
C SER A 3 -8.72 -4.99 -20.25
N ALA A 4 -9.17 -6.18 -19.83
CA ALA A 4 -8.60 -6.99 -18.76
C ALA A 4 -7.39 -7.84 -19.18
N THR A 5 -6.81 -7.59 -20.35
CA THR A 5 -5.62 -8.31 -20.83
C THR A 5 -4.65 -7.31 -21.47
N SER A 6 -3.59 -6.99 -20.75
CA SER A 6 -2.43 -6.26 -21.26
C SER A 6 -1.23 -7.19 -21.16
N SER A 7 -0.88 -7.83 -22.28
CA SER A 7 0.40 -8.50 -22.49
C SER A 7 1.45 -7.53 -23.04
N SER A 8 1.40 -6.23 -22.66
CA SER A 8 2.40 -5.27 -23.11
C SER A 8 3.61 -5.31 -22.17
N GLN A 9 4.80 -5.57 -22.72
CA GLN A 9 6.05 -5.28 -22.02
C GLN A 9 6.03 -3.80 -21.58
N ARG A 10 6.27 -3.57 -20.29
CA ARG A 10 6.13 -2.24 -19.67
C ARG A 10 7.19 -1.29 -20.22
N ASP A 11 6.75 -0.29 -20.97
CA ASP A 11 7.59 0.81 -21.42
C ASP A 11 7.61 1.93 -20.36
N TRP A 12 8.65 1.97 -19.53
CA TRP A 12 8.89 3.09 -18.61
C TRP A 12 9.20 4.40 -19.37
N GLY A 13 9.41 4.33 -20.70
CA GLY A 13 9.46 5.38 -21.73
C GLY A 13 8.55 6.56 -21.48
N LYS A 14 7.26 6.26 -21.27
CA LYS A 14 6.17 7.25 -21.26
C LYS A 14 5.80 7.79 -19.87
N GLY A 15 6.57 7.45 -18.83
CA GLY A 15 6.35 7.92 -17.47
C GLY A 15 5.12 7.33 -16.76
N MET A 16 4.77 7.88 -15.59
CA MET A 16 3.73 7.32 -14.69
C MET A 16 2.34 7.94 -14.86
N ALA A 17 2.11 8.74 -15.90
CA ALA A 17 0.88 9.53 -16.03
C ALA A 17 -0.36 8.67 -16.34
N CYS A 18 -0.21 7.62 -17.14
CA CYS A 18 -1.31 6.78 -17.64
C CYS A 18 -1.25 5.33 -17.15
N VAL A 19 -0.39 5.02 -16.18
CA VAL A 19 -0.19 3.64 -15.73
C VAL A 19 -1.37 3.17 -14.88
N GLY A 20 -1.87 1.97 -15.21
CA GLY A 20 -2.85 1.24 -14.42
C GLY A 20 -2.22 0.52 -13.23
N ARG A 21 -3.07 -0.06 -12.38
CA ARG A 21 -2.61 -0.97 -11.32
C ARG A 21 -2.06 -2.25 -11.93
N THR A 22 -1.03 -2.80 -11.30
CA THR A 22 -0.43 -4.09 -11.62
C THR A 22 -0.98 -5.20 -10.72
N LYS A 23 -1.50 -4.81 -9.55
CA LYS A 23 -2.15 -5.68 -8.57
C LYS A 23 -3.30 -4.96 -7.87
N GLU A 24 -4.22 -5.69 -7.27
CA GLU A 24 -5.28 -5.12 -6.46
C GLU A 24 -5.19 -5.65 -5.03
N CYS A 25 -5.41 -4.78 -4.04
CA CYS A 25 -5.51 -5.20 -2.65
C CYS A 25 -6.78 -6.03 -2.45
N THR A 26 -6.59 -7.32 -2.21
CA THR A 26 -7.62 -8.33 -1.91
C THR A 26 -7.68 -8.71 -0.43
N ILE A 27 -6.68 -8.31 0.38
CA ILE A 27 -6.60 -8.61 1.82
C ILE A 27 -7.81 -8.05 2.58
N VAL A 28 -8.32 -6.90 2.14
CA VAL A 28 -9.53 -6.26 2.68
C VAL A 28 -10.41 -5.72 1.55
N PRO A 29 -11.73 -5.59 1.73
CA PRO A 29 -12.63 -5.06 0.71
C PRO A 29 -12.36 -3.58 0.40
N SER A 30 -12.95 -3.07 -0.69
CA SER A 30 -12.74 -1.68 -1.12
C SER A 30 -13.30 -0.65 -0.15
N ASN A 31 -14.34 -0.99 0.61
CA ASN A 31 -14.97 -0.17 1.64
C ASN A 31 -14.43 -0.42 3.06
N HIS A 32 -13.25 -1.04 3.18
CA HIS A 32 -12.63 -1.30 4.48
C HIS A 32 -12.27 -0.01 5.24
N TYR A 33 -12.70 0.09 6.49
CA TYR A 33 -12.32 1.13 7.45
C TYR A 33 -11.14 0.70 8.31
N GLY A 34 -10.29 1.65 8.73
CA GLY A 34 -9.15 1.37 9.60
C GLY A 34 -7.89 0.94 8.85
N PRO A 35 -6.84 0.47 9.56
CA PRO A 35 -5.56 0.12 8.96
C PRO A 35 -5.66 -1.03 7.95
N ILE A 36 -4.77 -1.06 6.97
CA ILE A 36 -4.61 -2.21 6.07
C ILE A 36 -3.66 -3.21 6.75
N PRO A 37 -4.05 -4.50 6.91
CA PRO A 37 -3.15 -5.50 7.47
C PRO A 37 -1.84 -5.54 6.68
N GLY A 38 -0.72 -5.45 7.41
CA GLY A 38 0.63 -5.52 6.87
C GLY A 38 1.25 -4.25 6.35
N ILE A 39 0.51 -3.15 6.46
CA ILE A 39 0.96 -1.83 6.07
C ILE A 39 1.07 -0.96 7.33
N PRO A 40 2.20 -1.03 8.06
CA PRO A 40 2.40 -0.24 9.28
C PRO A 40 2.56 1.25 8.96
N VAL A 41 2.30 2.08 9.97
CA VAL A 41 2.59 3.52 9.92
C VAL A 41 4.06 3.75 9.54
N GLY A 42 4.28 4.66 8.59
CA GLY A 42 5.60 4.97 8.03
C GLY A 42 5.95 4.23 6.75
N THR A 43 5.09 3.34 6.23
CA THR A 43 5.29 2.70 4.93
C THR A 43 5.28 3.76 3.81
N MET A 44 6.21 3.65 2.85
CA MET A 44 6.49 4.66 1.83
C MET A 44 6.38 4.10 0.42
N TRP A 45 5.74 4.84 -0.48
CA TRP A 45 5.64 4.48 -1.90
C TRP A 45 5.97 5.67 -2.80
N ARG A 46 6.67 5.40 -3.90
CA ARG A 46 7.09 6.47 -4.80
C ARG A 46 5.92 7.11 -5.55
N PHE A 47 4.94 6.30 -5.94
CA PHE A 47 3.82 6.72 -6.79
C PHE A 47 2.45 6.40 -6.20
N ARG A 48 1.44 7.21 -6.54
CA ARG A 48 0.05 7.03 -6.09
C ARG A 48 -0.56 5.70 -6.52
N VAL A 49 -0.15 5.15 -7.67
CA VAL A 49 -0.61 3.82 -8.12
C VAL A 49 -0.21 2.72 -7.13
N GLN A 50 0.98 2.78 -6.54
CA GLN A 50 1.41 1.79 -5.54
C GLN A 50 0.65 1.94 -4.21
N VAL A 51 0.26 3.16 -3.84
CA VAL A 51 -0.62 3.42 -2.68
C VAL A 51 -2.03 2.86 -2.92
N SER A 52 -2.47 2.85 -4.18
CA SER A 52 -3.74 2.24 -4.60
C SER A 52 -3.67 0.72 -4.58
N GLU A 53 -2.61 0.16 -5.15
CA GLU A 53 -2.31 -1.28 -5.13
C GLU A 53 -2.21 -1.84 -3.71
N SER A 54 -1.71 -1.07 -2.75
CA SER A 54 -1.64 -1.48 -1.33
C SER A 54 -2.99 -1.43 -0.61
N GLY A 55 -4.02 -0.84 -1.21
CA GLY A 55 -5.35 -0.68 -0.60
C GLY A 55 -5.46 0.49 0.39
N VAL A 56 -4.34 1.11 0.77
CA VAL A 56 -4.32 2.24 1.72
C VAL A 56 -5.14 3.40 1.19
N HIS A 57 -4.95 3.77 -0.08
CA HIS A 57 -5.74 4.80 -0.75
C HIS A 57 -5.94 4.44 -2.22
N ARG A 58 -7.09 3.80 -2.52
CA ARG A 58 -7.41 3.21 -3.83
C ARG A 58 -7.55 4.21 -5.00
N PRO A 59 -8.04 5.44 -4.83
CA PRO A 59 -8.06 6.40 -5.94
C PRO A 59 -6.65 6.80 -6.39
N HIS A 60 -6.41 6.82 -7.70
CA HIS A 60 -5.10 7.20 -8.25
C HIS A 60 -4.87 8.71 -8.22
N VAL A 61 -5.94 9.48 -8.35
CA VAL A 61 -5.91 10.93 -8.51
C VAL A 61 -6.61 11.63 -7.35
N ALA A 62 -7.89 11.30 -7.12
CA ALA A 62 -8.73 11.95 -6.12
C ALA A 62 -8.08 11.99 -4.74
N GLY A 63 -8.30 13.07 -3.99
CA GLY A 63 -7.74 13.25 -2.64
C GLY A 63 -8.46 12.42 -1.58
N ILE A 64 -9.75 12.13 -1.78
CA ILE A 64 -10.60 11.39 -0.85
C ILE A 64 -11.07 10.09 -1.52
N HIS A 65 -11.05 9.00 -0.76
CA HIS A 65 -11.71 7.75 -1.11
C HIS A 65 -12.91 7.55 -0.18
N GLY A 66 -14.13 7.57 -0.72
CA GLY A 66 -15.33 7.41 0.08
C GLY A 66 -16.57 7.19 -0.76
N ARG A 67 -17.66 6.76 -0.10
CA ARG A 67 -19.00 6.66 -0.68
C ARG A 67 -19.94 7.57 0.12
N SER A 68 -20.75 8.36 -0.58
CA SER A 68 -21.63 9.38 0.01
C SER A 68 -22.74 8.84 0.91
N ASN A 69 -22.97 7.52 0.89
CA ASN A 69 -23.97 6.80 1.68
C ASN A 69 -23.33 5.90 2.77
N ASP A 70 -22.01 5.92 2.93
CA ASP A 70 -21.31 5.15 3.95
C ASP A 70 -20.33 6.06 4.72
N GLY A 71 -19.25 6.46 4.07
CA GLY A 71 -18.22 7.32 4.63
C GLY A 71 -16.93 7.31 3.81
N ALA A 72 -15.93 8.03 4.29
CA ALA A 72 -14.58 8.10 3.72
C ALA A 72 -13.63 7.12 4.41
N TYR A 73 -12.93 6.33 3.60
CA TYR A 73 -12.01 5.28 4.08
C TYR A 73 -10.57 5.81 4.20
N SER A 74 -10.19 6.75 3.34
CA SER A 74 -8.82 7.30 3.30
C SER A 74 -8.76 8.64 2.58
N LEU A 75 -7.73 9.43 2.88
CA LEU A 75 -7.42 10.67 2.17
C LEU A 75 -5.92 10.90 1.96
N VAL A 76 -5.59 11.83 1.08
CA VAL A 76 -4.22 12.26 0.77
C VAL A 76 -4.05 13.76 0.98
N LEU A 77 -3.02 14.14 1.76
CA LEU A 77 -2.49 15.50 1.87
C LEU A 77 -1.37 15.69 0.84
N ALA A 78 -1.66 16.41 -0.25
CA ALA A 78 -0.73 16.61 -1.36
C ALA A 78 -0.55 18.09 -1.77
N GLY A 79 -0.99 19.04 -0.95
CA GLY A 79 -0.86 20.48 -1.24
C GLY A 79 -1.68 20.93 -2.45
N GLY A 80 -2.79 20.26 -2.73
CA GLY A 80 -3.65 20.54 -3.89
C GLY A 80 -4.74 21.59 -3.62
N TYR A 81 -4.88 22.04 -2.37
CA TYR A 81 -5.80 23.09 -1.94
C TYR A 81 -5.03 24.06 -1.05
N GLU A 82 -5.13 25.34 -1.37
CA GLU A 82 -4.43 26.42 -0.65
C GLU A 82 -4.94 26.61 0.79
N ASP A 83 -6.15 26.14 1.09
CA ASP A 83 -6.78 26.26 2.40
C ASP A 83 -6.29 25.20 3.40
N ASP A 84 -5.62 24.13 2.94
CA ASP A 84 -5.13 23.05 3.81
C ASP A 84 -4.09 23.56 4.84
N VAL A 85 -4.25 23.17 6.11
CA VAL A 85 -3.32 23.50 7.21
C VAL A 85 -2.95 22.23 7.96
N ASP A 86 -1.65 21.91 8.06
CA ASP A 86 -1.17 20.63 8.59
C ASP A 86 -0.25 20.81 9.82
N HIS A 87 -0.70 20.31 10.97
CA HIS A 87 0.02 20.30 12.25
C HIS A 87 0.49 18.89 12.65
N GLY A 88 0.52 17.95 11.70
CA GLY A 88 0.95 16.57 11.95
C GLY A 88 -0.14 15.76 12.67
N ASN A 89 -0.26 15.92 13.99
CA ASN A 89 -1.24 15.18 14.81
C ASN A 89 -2.69 15.61 14.59
N PHE A 90 -2.89 16.79 14.01
CA PHE A 90 -4.17 17.26 13.53
C PHE A 90 -3.95 18.15 12.31
N PHE A 91 -4.97 18.29 11.49
CA PHE A 91 -4.92 19.15 10.31
C PHE A 91 -6.33 19.56 9.90
N THR A 92 -6.43 20.69 9.22
CA THR A 92 -7.67 21.13 8.59
C THR A 92 -7.60 20.85 7.10
N TYR A 93 -8.46 19.96 6.63
CA TYR A 93 -8.55 19.49 5.25
C TYR A 93 -9.64 20.22 4.48
N THR A 94 -9.44 20.36 3.18
CA THR A 94 -10.39 21.00 2.27
C THR A 94 -11.10 19.95 1.42
N GLY A 95 -12.42 20.09 1.28
CA GLY A 95 -13.26 19.27 0.43
C GLY A 95 -12.81 19.34 -1.04
N SER A 96 -13.31 18.39 -1.82
CA SER A 96 -13.11 18.34 -3.26
C SER A 96 -14.21 19.06 -4.04
N GLY A 97 -13.93 19.40 -5.30
CA GLY A 97 -14.89 20.09 -6.18
C GLY A 97 -14.76 21.61 -6.05
N GLY A 98 -15.77 22.33 -6.55
CA GLY A 98 -15.71 23.79 -6.69
C GLY A 98 -14.80 24.24 -7.85
N ARG A 99 -14.55 23.36 -8.82
CA ARG A 99 -13.56 23.51 -9.88
C ARG A 99 -14.16 23.15 -11.23
N ASP A 100 -13.87 23.96 -12.25
CA ASP A 100 -14.13 23.57 -13.63
C ASP A 100 -13.05 22.61 -14.15
N LEU A 101 -13.43 21.35 -14.36
CA LEU A 101 -12.59 20.29 -14.90
C LEU A 101 -12.89 19.97 -16.36
N SER A 102 -13.59 20.87 -17.07
CA SER A 102 -13.78 20.80 -18.53
C SER A 102 -12.44 20.65 -19.27
N GLY A 103 -12.47 20.03 -20.44
CA GLY A 103 -11.25 19.79 -21.23
C GLY A 103 -10.32 18.70 -20.65
N ASN A 104 -10.88 17.69 -19.99
CA ASN A 104 -10.14 16.52 -19.47
C ASN A 104 -9.08 16.88 -18.41
N LYS A 105 -9.29 17.97 -17.66
CA LYS A 105 -8.41 18.35 -16.55
C LYS A 105 -8.58 17.38 -15.37
N ARG A 106 -7.59 17.36 -14.48
CA ARG A 106 -7.63 16.60 -13.21
C ARG A 106 -7.58 17.51 -11.98
N THR A 107 -7.09 18.72 -12.17
CA THR A 107 -7.00 19.78 -11.16
C THR A 107 -7.26 21.11 -11.87
N ALA A 108 -7.87 22.05 -11.16
CA ALA A 108 -8.02 23.44 -11.55
C ALA A 108 -8.09 24.28 -10.26
N GLU A 109 -8.03 25.60 -10.39
CA GLU A 109 -8.33 26.52 -9.31
C GLU A 109 -9.83 26.53 -9.00
N GLN A 110 -10.20 27.07 -7.84
CA GLN A 110 -11.60 27.17 -7.46
C GLN A 110 -12.31 28.18 -8.35
N SER A 111 -13.51 27.82 -8.82
CA SER A 111 -14.33 28.62 -9.73
C SER A 111 -15.82 28.64 -9.35
N CYS A 112 -16.22 27.86 -8.34
CA CYS A 112 -17.57 27.86 -7.80
C CYS A 112 -17.60 27.24 -6.39
N ASP A 113 -18.71 27.44 -5.68
CA ASP A 113 -18.92 26.90 -4.34
C ASP A 113 -18.88 25.37 -4.33
N GLN A 114 -18.18 24.82 -3.35
CA GLN A 114 -18.23 23.40 -3.04
C GLN A 114 -19.59 23.00 -2.47
N LYS A 115 -19.97 21.75 -2.66
CA LYS A 115 -21.21 21.18 -2.13
C LYS A 115 -20.89 20.04 -1.15
N LEU A 116 -21.75 19.82 -0.16
CA LEU A 116 -21.66 18.66 0.73
C LEU A 116 -22.25 17.40 0.07
N THR A 117 -21.67 17.00 -1.05
CA THR A 117 -22.07 15.83 -1.84
C THR A 117 -20.87 14.92 -2.08
N ASN A 118 -21.11 13.72 -2.64
CA ASN A 118 -20.05 12.80 -3.05
C ASN A 118 -19.02 12.52 -1.93
N THR A 119 -17.74 12.76 -2.19
CA THR A 119 -16.63 12.55 -1.26
C THR A 119 -16.63 13.54 -0.09
N ASN A 120 -17.18 14.74 -0.25
CA ASN A 120 -17.32 15.71 0.84
C ASN A 120 -18.34 15.18 1.86
N ARG A 121 -19.50 14.73 1.37
CA ARG A 121 -20.51 14.06 2.19
C ARG A 121 -19.93 12.81 2.86
N ALA A 122 -19.19 12.00 2.11
CA ALA A 122 -18.55 10.79 2.64
C ALA A 122 -17.62 11.13 3.83
N LEU A 123 -16.81 12.19 3.73
CA LEU A 123 -15.92 12.58 4.82
C LEU A 123 -16.69 13.17 6.02
N ALA A 124 -17.77 13.92 5.78
CA ALA A 124 -18.64 14.40 6.87
C ALA A 124 -19.31 13.26 7.65
N LEU A 125 -19.73 12.19 6.98
CA LEU A 125 -20.32 10.99 7.62
C LEU A 125 -19.36 10.25 8.57
N ASN A 126 -18.05 10.53 8.51
CA ASN A 126 -17.11 9.98 9.49
C ASN A 126 -17.17 10.70 10.84
N CYS A 127 -17.67 11.94 10.88
CA CYS A 127 -17.85 12.68 12.12
C CYS A 127 -18.94 12.00 12.96
N PHE A 128 -18.70 11.84 14.26
CA PHE A 128 -19.68 11.26 15.19
C PHE A 128 -20.72 12.29 15.62
N ALA A 129 -21.42 12.84 14.63
CA ALA A 129 -22.51 13.80 14.78
C ALA A 129 -23.49 13.63 13.60
N PRO A 130 -24.79 13.94 13.78
CA PRO A 130 -25.74 13.95 12.67
C PRO A 130 -25.27 14.85 11.53
N ILE A 131 -25.47 14.41 10.29
CA ILE A 131 -25.05 15.19 9.13
C ILE A 131 -25.90 16.46 8.99
N ASN A 132 -25.22 17.59 8.90
CA ASN A 132 -25.78 18.91 8.66
C ASN A 132 -25.03 19.56 7.48
N ASP A 133 -25.77 19.98 6.46
CA ASP A 133 -25.25 20.55 5.21
C ASP A 133 -25.34 22.08 5.13
N GLN A 134 -25.84 22.73 6.18
CA GLN A 134 -25.96 24.19 6.28
C GLN A 134 -24.75 24.80 6.98
N GLU A 135 -24.49 24.34 8.21
CA GLU A 135 -23.43 24.89 9.08
C GLU A 135 -22.33 23.86 9.41
N GLY A 136 -22.56 22.60 9.05
CA GLY A 136 -21.69 21.49 9.43
C GLY A 136 -21.99 20.96 10.83
N ALA A 137 -21.07 20.18 11.40
CA ALA A 137 -21.26 19.58 12.71
C ALA A 137 -19.94 19.34 13.45
N GLU A 138 -20.01 19.26 14.78
CA GLU A 138 -18.90 18.95 15.67
C GLU A 138 -19.25 17.78 16.59
N ALA A 139 -18.40 16.76 16.60
CA ALA A 139 -18.57 15.58 17.44
C ALA A 139 -18.03 15.84 18.85
N LYS A 140 -18.91 15.71 19.86
CA LYS A 140 -18.50 15.73 21.28
C LYS A 140 -17.54 14.56 21.58
N ASP A 141 -17.90 13.36 21.13
CA ASP A 141 -17.06 12.17 21.20
C ASP A 141 -16.47 11.83 19.83
N TRP A 142 -15.54 12.65 19.37
CA TRP A 142 -14.91 12.51 18.06
C TRP A 142 -14.18 11.17 17.88
N ARG A 143 -13.77 10.50 18.97
CA ARG A 143 -13.13 9.18 18.91
C ARG A 143 -14.13 8.06 18.57
N SER A 144 -15.43 8.26 18.75
CA SER A 144 -16.44 7.31 18.25
C SER A 144 -16.69 7.44 16.73
N GLY A 145 -16.06 8.41 16.06
CA GLY A 145 -16.15 8.61 14.61
C GLY A 145 -15.48 7.52 13.80
N LYS A 146 -15.87 7.39 12.52
CA LYS A 146 -15.31 6.37 11.61
C LYS A 146 -13.85 6.73 11.26
N PRO A 147 -12.92 5.76 11.30
CA PRO A 147 -11.49 6.01 11.07
C PRO A 147 -11.18 6.31 9.60
N VAL A 148 -10.26 7.25 9.36
CA VAL A 148 -9.75 7.64 8.04
C VAL A 148 -8.25 7.36 7.99
N ARG A 149 -7.81 6.55 7.02
CA ARG A 149 -6.37 6.39 6.73
C ARG A 149 -5.82 7.65 6.07
N VAL A 150 -4.74 8.21 6.61
CA VAL A 150 -4.13 9.42 6.07
C VAL A 150 -2.79 9.12 5.41
N VAL A 151 -2.64 9.58 4.17
CA VAL A 151 -1.39 9.54 3.42
C VAL A 151 -0.88 10.96 3.21
N ARG A 152 0.38 11.24 3.53
CA ARG A 152 1.04 12.50 3.16
C ARG A 152 1.91 12.30 1.93
N ASN A 153 1.85 13.24 1.00
CA ASN A 153 2.63 13.25 -0.24
C ASN A 153 3.64 14.42 -0.25
N VAL A 154 4.79 14.21 -0.89
CA VAL A 154 5.87 15.20 -1.04
C VAL A 154 5.40 16.57 -1.54
N LYS A 155 4.38 16.63 -2.39
CA LYS A 155 3.83 17.90 -2.90
C LYS A 155 3.24 18.80 -1.81
N GLY A 156 2.83 18.23 -0.68
CA GLY A 156 2.41 18.99 0.51
C GLY A 156 3.56 19.73 1.22
N GLY A 157 4.82 19.41 0.90
CA GLY A 157 6.00 19.99 1.54
C GLY A 157 6.13 21.50 1.40
N LYS A 158 5.45 22.11 0.43
CA LYS A 158 5.40 23.57 0.29
C LYS A 158 4.79 24.27 1.51
N ASN A 159 3.79 23.63 2.13
CA ASN A 159 2.97 24.22 3.20
C ASN A 159 2.98 23.38 4.49
N SER A 160 3.66 22.22 4.49
CA SER A 160 3.70 21.31 5.62
C SER A 160 5.09 20.72 5.83
N LYS A 161 5.66 20.94 7.02
CA LYS A 161 6.89 20.28 7.48
C LYS A 161 6.73 18.78 7.76
N TYR A 162 5.50 18.27 7.74
CA TYR A 162 5.17 16.87 8.03
C TYR A 162 5.12 15.99 6.77
N ALA A 163 5.06 16.61 5.59
CA ALA A 163 5.15 15.92 4.31
C ALA A 163 6.47 15.14 4.19
N PRO A 164 6.48 13.96 3.55
CA PRO A 164 7.71 13.23 3.31
C PRO A 164 8.60 13.96 2.29
N ALA A 165 9.92 13.76 2.36
CA ALA A 165 10.86 14.34 1.40
C ALA A 165 10.70 13.78 -0.02
N GLU A 166 10.15 12.57 -0.15
CA GLU A 166 9.88 11.92 -1.44
C GLU A 166 8.58 11.10 -1.35
N GLY A 167 7.89 10.97 -2.48
CA GLY A 167 6.79 10.00 -2.64
C GLY A 167 5.59 10.25 -1.71
N ASN A 168 5.07 9.16 -1.17
CA ASN A 168 3.88 9.08 -0.33
C ASN A 168 4.22 8.28 0.92
N ARG A 169 3.68 8.66 2.08
CA ARG A 169 3.85 7.94 3.34
C ARG A 169 2.52 7.78 4.05
N TYR A 170 2.24 6.57 4.54
CA TYR A 170 1.07 6.30 5.39
C TYR A 170 1.34 6.76 6.82
N ASP A 171 0.50 7.65 7.35
CA ASP A 171 0.73 8.34 8.64
C ASP A 171 -0.26 7.93 9.74
N GLY A 172 -1.05 6.89 9.48
CA GLY A 172 -1.97 6.28 10.44
C GLY A 172 -3.41 6.73 10.31
N ILE A 173 -4.15 6.47 11.38
CA ILE A 173 -5.59 6.70 11.52
C ILE A 173 -5.90 8.06 12.15
N TYR A 174 -6.84 8.75 11.53
CA TYR A 174 -7.41 10.01 11.99
C TYR A 174 -8.92 9.89 12.02
N LYS A 175 -9.57 10.77 12.79
CA LYS A 175 -11.03 10.89 12.86
C LYS A 175 -11.44 12.34 12.67
N VAL A 176 -12.63 12.54 12.09
CA VAL A 176 -13.19 13.86 11.84
C VAL A 176 -13.78 14.39 13.14
N VAL A 177 -13.17 15.44 13.69
CA VAL A 177 -13.63 16.11 14.91
C VAL A 177 -14.83 16.98 14.60
N LYS A 178 -14.71 17.80 13.56
CA LYS A 178 -15.78 18.66 13.07
C LYS A 178 -15.59 18.98 11.61
N TYR A 179 -16.65 19.46 10.98
CA TYR A 179 -16.62 19.97 9.62
C TYR A 179 -17.58 21.16 9.48
N TRP A 180 -17.26 22.10 8.61
CA TRP A 180 -18.02 23.35 8.43
C TRP A 180 -17.78 23.93 7.03
N PRO A 181 -18.72 24.70 6.45
CA PRO A 181 -18.46 25.51 5.28
C PRO A 181 -17.81 26.84 5.67
N GLU A 182 -16.84 27.31 4.88
CA GLU A 182 -16.29 28.67 5.02
C GLU A 182 -15.94 29.26 3.65
N LYS A 183 -15.81 30.58 3.56
CA LYS A 183 -15.23 31.20 2.36
C LYS A 183 -13.72 30.93 2.35
N GLY A 184 -13.26 30.17 1.36
CA GLY A 184 -11.84 29.88 1.16
C GLY A 184 -11.07 31.09 0.63
N LYS A 185 -9.75 30.93 0.47
CA LYS A 185 -8.86 32.00 -0.03
C LYS A 185 -9.22 32.54 -1.41
N SER A 186 -9.88 31.73 -2.24
CA SER A 186 -10.39 32.09 -3.57
C SER A 186 -11.72 32.86 -3.53
N GLY A 187 -12.33 33.04 -2.36
CA GLY A 187 -13.61 33.74 -2.18
C GLY A 187 -14.85 32.86 -2.33
N PHE A 188 -14.71 31.62 -2.82
CA PHE A 188 -15.78 30.63 -2.92
C PHE A 188 -15.94 29.83 -1.63
N LEU A 189 -17.15 29.30 -1.41
CA LEU A 189 -17.42 28.40 -0.30
C LEU A 189 -16.63 27.09 -0.49
N VAL A 190 -15.88 26.70 0.54
CA VAL A 190 -15.20 25.42 0.64
C VAL A 190 -15.67 24.67 1.88
N TRP A 191 -15.74 23.35 1.80
CA TRP A 191 -16.03 22.52 2.96
C TRP A 191 -14.75 22.16 3.68
N ARG A 192 -14.73 22.33 5.00
CA ARG A 192 -13.55 22.14 5.83
C ARG A 192 -13.76 21.07 6.86
N TYR A 193 -12.70 20.33 7.15
CA TYR A 193 -12.74 19.19 8.05
C TYR A 193 -11.54 19.26 8.98
N LEU A 194 -11.79 19.31 10.28
CA LEU A 194 -10.73 19.14 11.28
C LEU A 194 -10.56 17.64 11.53
N LEU A 195 -9.39 17.11 11.19
CA LEU A 195 -9.02 15.73 11.49
C LEU A 195 -8.00 15.70 12.62
N ARG A 196 -8.16 14.74 13.54
CA ARG A 196 -7.24 14.49 14.64
C ARG A 196 -6.82 13.03 14.66
N ARG A 197 -5.53 12.78 14.92
CA ARG A 197 -4.93 11.45 14.95
C ARG A 197 -5.45 10.65 16.15
N ASP A 198 -5.82 9.40 15.90
CA ASP A 198 -6.29 8.43 16.88
C ASP A 198 -5.73 7.05 16.49
N ASP A 199 -4.43 6.89 16.72
CA ASP A 199 -3.64 5.74 16.29
C ASP A 199 -2.51 5.49 17.30
N ASP A 200 -2.38 4.24 17.75
CA ASP A 200 -1.41 3.81 18.75
C ASP A 200 0.02 3.72 18.19
N GLU A 201 0.19 3.55 16.87
CA GLU A 201 1.51 3.61 16.26
C GLU A 201 2.02 5.06 16.28
N PRO A 202 3.29 5.32 16.65
CA PRO A 202 3.81 6.68 16.73
C PRO A 202 3.86 7.37 15.36
N GLY A 203 3.57 8.67 15.33
CA GLY A 203 3.64 9.47 14.10
C GLY A 203 5.05 9.45 13.48
N PRO A 204 5.21 9.25 12.15
CA PRO A 204 6.52 9.07 11.51
C PRO A 204 7.56 10.18 11.70
N TRP A 205 7.13 11.40 12.06
CA TRP A 205 8.01 12.54 12.32
C TRP A 205 8.57 12.59 13.75
N THR A 206 7.99 11.83 14.68
CA THR A 206 8.45 11.74 16.07
C THR A 206 9.73 10.91 16.18
N LYS A 207 10.44 11.02 17.31
CA LYS A 207 11.63 10.20 17.58
C LYS A 207 11.27 8.70 17.57
N GLU A 208 10.23 8.33 18.30
CA GLU A 208 9.71 6.97 18.38
C GLU A 208 9.29 6.42 17.00
N GLY A 209 8.61 7.24 16.19
CA GLY A 209 8.21 6.87 14.83
C GLY A 209 9.41 6.62 13.91
N LYS A 210 10.44 7.48 13.96
CA LYS A 210 11.69 7.30 13.20
C LYS A 210 12.42 6.03 13.61
N ASP A 211 12.52 5.78 14.92
CA ASP A 211 13.17 4.58 15.46
C ASP A 211 12.41 3.31 15.06
N ARG A 212 11.07 3.35 15.10
CA ARG A 212 10.20 2.25 14.63
C ARG A 212 10.36 1.99 13.14
N ILE A 213 10.36 3.01 12.29
CA ILE A 213 10.60 2.90 10.84
C ILE A 213 11.94 2.22 10.56
N LYS A 214 13.00 2.65 11.28
CA LYS A 214 14.34 2.06 11.17
C LYS A 214 14.35 0.61 11.64
N LYS A 215 13.71 0.31 12.77
CA LYS A 215 13.61 -1.04 13.35
C LYS A 215 12.89 -2.02 12.41
N LEU A 216 11.83 -1.55 11.75
CA LEU A 216 11.06 -2.32 10.76
C LEU A 216 11.74 -2.38 9.38
N GLY A 217 12.83 -1.62 9.16
CA GLY A 217 13.52 -1.58 7.88
C GLY A 217 12.68 -1.03 6.73
N LEU A 218 11.74 -0.12 7.01
CA LEU A 218 10.85 0.42 5.98
C LEU A 218 11.63 1.37 5.06
N THR A 219 11.61 1.08 3.76
CA THR A 219 12.24 1.88 2.71
C THR A 219 11.23 2.31 1.65
N MET A 220 11.60 3.31 0.86
CA MET A 220 10.79 3.75 -0.28
C MET A 220 10.56 2.60 -1.25
N GLN A 221 9.29 2.28 -1.50
CA GLN A 221 8.91 1.25 -2.46
C GLN A 221 8.82 1.85 -3.87
N TYR A 222 9.49 1.22 -4.82
CA TYR A 222 9.42 1.56 -6.25
C TYR A 222 8.66 0.47 -7.03
N PRO A 223 8.04 0.81 -8.17
CA PRO A 223 7.49 -0.21 -9.05
C PRO A 223 8.59 -1.17 -9.51
N GLU A 224 8.23 -2.44 -9.75
CA GLU A 224 9.16 -3.46 -10.23
C GLU A 224 9.83 -3.03 -11.54
N GLY A 225 11.16 -3.19 -11.65
CA GLY A 225 11.96 -2.77 -12.81
C GLY A 225 12.18 -1.25 -12.94
N TYR A 226 11.59 -0.42 -12.07
CA TYR A 226 11.69 1.04 -12.18
C TYR A 226 13.12 1.57 -11.98
N LEU A 227 13.83 1.09 -10.95
CA LEU A 227 15.19 1.53 -10.65
C LEU A 227 16.19 1.09 -11.72
N GLU A 228 16.00 -0.11 -12.29
CA GLU A 228 16.81 -0.62 -13.39
C GLU A 228 16.60 0.22 -14.66
N ALA A 229 15.35 0.55 -14.97
CA ALA A 229 15.01 1.42 -16.09
C ALA A 229 15.59 2.84 -15.93
N LEU A 230 15.60 3.40 -14.72
CA LEU A 230 16.26 4.67 -14.43
C LEU A 230 17.78 4.58 -14.64
N ALA A 231 18.43 3.54 -14.10
CA ALA A 231 19.87 3.36 -14.26
C ALA A 231 20.28 3.13 -15.73
N ASN A 232 19.44 2.47 -16.52
CA ASN A 232 19.68 2.31 -17.96
C ASN A 232 19.59 3.66 -18.69
N ARG A 233 18.60 4.48 -18.37
CA ARG A 233 18.46 5.83 -18.95
C ARG A 233 19.59 6.77 -18.58
N GLU A 234 20.06 6.71 -17.34
CA GLU A 234 21.20 7.52 -16.92
C GLU A 234 22.47 7.12 -17.67
N ARG A 235 22.69 5.82 -17.87
CA ARG A 235 23.76 5.29 -18.72
C ARG A 235 23.62 5.68 -20.18
N GLU A 236 22.41 5.62 -20.74
CA GLU A 236 22.14 6.07 -22.12
C GLU A 236 22.42 7.57 -22.28
N LYS A 237 21.97 8.40 -21.35
CA LYS A 237 22.26 9.85 -21.37
C LYS A 237 23.73 10.16 -21.20
N GLU A 238 24.44 9.42 -20.35
CA GLU A 238 25.88 9.59 -20.17
C GLU A 238 26.63 9.17 -21.44
N ASN A 239 26.23 8.09 -22.10
CA ASN A 239 26.78 7.69 -23.38
C ASN A 239 26.50 8.73 -24.48
N SER A 240 25.27 9.23 -24.59
CA SER A 240 24.94 10.29 -25.58
C SER A 240 25.73 11.58 -25.32
N LYS A 241 25.94 11.96 -24.06
CA LYS A 241 26.79 13.11 -23.71
C LYS A 241 28.26 12.89 -24.09
N ARG A 242 28.79 11.69 -23.85
CA ARG A 242 30.15 11.33 -24.27
C ARG A 242 30.29 11.33 -25.80
N GLU A 243 29.29 10.84 -26.52
CA GLU A 243 29.26 10.88 -28.00
C GLU A 243 29.16 12.32 -28.53
N GLU A 244 28.42 13.21 -27.86
CA GLU A 244 28.36 14.64 -28.19
C GLU A 244 29.68 15.38 -27.87
N GLU A 245 30.34 15.04 -26.76
CA GLU A 245 31.66 15.57 -26.38
C GLU A 245 32.77 15.09 -27.34
N GLU A 246 32.76 13.80 -27.73
CA GLU A 246 33.68 13.25 -28.73
C GLU A 246 33.47 13.87 -30.13
N GLN A 247 32.23 14.20 -30.49
CA GLN A 247 31.92 14.91 -31.74
C GLN A 247 32.33 16.39 -31.71
N GLN A 248 32.34 17.04 -30.53
CA GLN A 248 32.81 18.42 -30.37
C GLN A 248 34.34 18.51 -30.31
N GLU A 249 35.03 17.54 -29.70
CA GLU A 249 36.50 17.48 -29.69
C GLU A 249 37.10 17.01 -31.03
N GLY A 250 36.33 16.30 -31.87
CA GLY A 250 36.72 15.92 -33.23
C GLY A 250 36.71 17.06 -34.26
N GLY A 251 36.30 18.27 -33.88
CA GLY A 251 36.04 19.40 -34.78
C GLY A 251 37.24 20.21 -35.28
N PHE A 252 38.49 19.83 -34.96
CA PHE A 252 39.68 20.54 -35.44
C PHE A 252 40.80 19.60 -35.93
N ALA A 253 40.60 18.93 -37.07
CA ALA A 253 41.72 18.49 -37.92
C ALA A 253 41.28 18.37 -39.39
N SER A 254 41.95 19.17 -40.23
CA SER A 254 41.81 19.21 -41.69
C SER A 254 42.25 17.89 -42.37
N PRO A 255 41.77 17.57 -43.59
CA PRO A 255 41.80 16.22 -44.13
C PRO A 255 43.17 15.85 -44.69
N ARG A 256 43.74 14.73 -44.24
CA ARG A 256 44.82 14.06 -44.95
C ARG A 256 44.49 12.59 -45.16
N THR A 257 44.46 12.26 -46.44
CA THR A 257 44.40 10.95 -47.07
C THR A 257 45.41 9.94 -46.50
N GLY A 258 45.04 8.67 -46.37
CA GLY A 258 46.04 7.59 -46.36
C GLY A 258 45.67 6.34 -45.57
N LYS A 259 45.47 5.25 -46.32
CA LYS A 259 45.34 3.85 -45.90
C LYS A 259 46.33 3.43 -44.80
N GLY A 260 45.89 2.60 -43.84
CA GLY A 260 46.84 1.87 -43.00
C GLY A 260 46.20 1.01 -41.90
N LYS A 261 46.27 -0.32 -42.08
CA LYS A 261 45.96 -1.37 -41.10
C LYS A 261 46.53 -1.06 -39.71
N TRP A 262 45.78 -1.35 -38.63
CA TRP A 262 46.41 -1.60 -37.33
C TRP A 262 45.98 -2.86 -36.56
N LYS A 263 47.00 -3.71 -36.47
CA LYS A 263 47.34 -4.83 -35.58
C LYS A 263 46.86 -4.69 -34.12
N ARG A 264 46.31 -5.79 -33.60
CA ARG A 264 46.31 -6.13 -32.16
C ARG A 264 47.74 -6.22 -31.62
N LYS A 265 48.00 -5.64 -30.45
CA LYS A 265 49.11 -6.03 -29.57
C LYS A 265 48.67 -6.01 -28.10
N SER A 266 48.96 -7.13 -27.45
CA SER A 266 48.85 -7.35 -26.01
C SER A 266 50.16 -7.03 -25.29
N ALA A 267 50.01 -6.87 -23.97
CA ALA A 267 50.96 -7.12 -22.88
C ALA A 267 51.84 -5.95 -22.39
N GLY A 268 51.74 -5.71 -21.07
CA GLY A 268 52.89 -5.28 -20.26
C GLY A 268 52.59 -4.38 -19.06
N GLY A 269 52.39 -4.98 -17.87
CA GLY A 269 52.99 -4.55 -16.58
C GLY A 269 52.53 -3.26 -15.89
N GLY A 270 52.05 -3.37 -14.64
CA GLY A 270 51.70 -2.27 -13.72
C GLY A 270 52.89 -1.46 -13.15
N PRO A 271 52.71 -0.60 -12.12
CA PRO A 271 52.09 -0.98 -10.85
C PRO A 271 51.11 0.03 -10.20
N SER A 272 50.13 -0.53 -9.49
CA SER A 272 49.68 -0.20 -8.14
C SER A 272 49.64 1.28 -7.68
N ARG A 273 48.45 1.90 -7.66
CA ARG A 273 48.12 2.96 -6.70
C ARG A 273 46.69 2.84 -6.15
N ALA A 274 46.65 2.61 -4.84
CA ALA A 274 45.63 2.97 -3.85
C ALA A 274 44.16 2.66 -4.17
N GLY A 275 43.71 1.47 -3.75
CA GLY A 275 42.30 1.17 -3.56
C GLY A 275 41.67 2.08 -2.50
N SER A 276 40.66 2.84 -2.89
CA SER A 276 39.78 3.55 -1.95
C SER A 276 38.93 2.52 -1.18
N PRO A 277 38.82 2.63 0.16
CA PRO A 277 38.11 1.64 0.95
C PRO A 277 36.62 1.69 0.64
N ARG A 278 36.12 0.60 0.05
CA ARG A 278 34.71 0.29 -0.12
C ARG A 278 34.09 0.27 1.29
N ARG A 279 33.45 1.37 1.71
CA ARG A 279 32.63 1.41 2.93
C ARG A 279 31.54 0.37 2.76
N THR A 280 31.75 -0.80 3.35
CA THR A 280 30.68 -1.76 3.57
C THR A 280 29.69 -1.07 4.50
N SER A 281 28.50 -0.77 3.96
CA SER A 281 27.40 -0.31 4.78
C SER A 281 27.15 -1.39 5.83
N LYS A 282 27.43 -1.06 7.10
CA LYS A 282 27.07 -1.90 8.25
C LYS A 282 25.60 -2.27 8.07
N LYS A 283 25.32 -3.55 7.78
CA LYS A 283 23.95 -4.06 7.63
C LYS A 283 23.20 -3.72 8.92
N THR A 284 22.29 -2.74 8.83
CA THR A 284 21.42 -2.37 9.94
C THR A 284 20.68 -3.63 10.38
N LYS A 285 20.80 -3.98 11.66
CA LYS A 285 20.14 -5.13 12.28
C LYS A 285 18.64 -4.84 12.33
N VAL A 286 17.92 -5.18 11.26
CA VAL A 286 16.46 -5.21 11.25
C VAL A 286 16.04 -6.31 12.22
N GLU A 287 15.23 -5.97 13.22
CA GLU A 287 14.75 -6.99 14.16
C GLU A 287 13.73 -7.92 13.49
N PRO A 288 13.69 -9.20 13.87
CA PRO A 288 12.64 -10.11 13.43
C PRO A 288 11.27 -9.51 13.74
N TYR A 289 10.35 -9.60 12.80
CA TYR A 289 8.98 -9.17 13.03
C TYR A 289 8.32 -10.04 14.10
N SER A 290 7.59 -9.40 15.01
CA SER A 290 6.83 -10.07 16.05
C SER A 290 5.35 -9.75 15.90
N LEU A 291 4.53 -10.78 16.06
CA LEU A 291 3.08 -10.65 16.08
C LEU A 291 2.64 -9.86 17.31
N THR A 292 1.49 -9.19 17.21
CA THR A 292 0.85 -8.58 18.38
C THR A 292 0.48 -9.63 19.42
N ALA A 293 0.40 -9.25 20.69
CA ALA A 293 0.00 -10.17 21.77
C ALA A 293 -1.36 -10.83 21.48
N GLN A 294 -2.30 -10.08 20.90
CA GLN A 294 -3.60 -10.58 20.48
C GLN A 294 -3.48 -11.62 19.36
N GLN A 295 -2.74 -11.33 18.28
CA GLN A 295 -2.52 -12.28 17.19
C GLN A 295 -1.87 -13.57 17.69
N SER A 296 -0.84 -13.46 18.53
CA SER A 296 -0.20 -14.63 19.12
C SER A 296 -1.13 -15.43 20.03
N SER A 297 -2.06 -14.78 20.74
CA SER A 297 -3.07 -15.47 21.56
C SER A 297 -4.02 -16.28 20.70
N LEU A 298 -4.64 -15.64 19.70
CA LEU A 298 -5.62 -16.28 18.83
C LEU A 298 -5.01 -17.47 18.07
N ILE A 299 -3.76 -17.35 17.60
CA ILE A 299 -3.05 -18.47 16.93
C ILE A 299 -2.88 -19.67 17.87
N ARG A 300 -2.60 -19.44 19.15
CA ARG A 300 -2.46 -20.53 20.14
C ARG A 300 -3.78 -21.22 20.48
N GLU A 301 -4.91 -20.55 20.27
CA GLU A 301 -6.24 -21.12 20.54
C GLU A 301 -6.63 -22.19 19.50
N ASP A 302 -6.08 -22.13 18.28
CA ASP A 302 -6.26 -23.15 17.23
C ASP A 302 -5.34 -24.36 17.44
N LYS A 303 -5.66 -25.14 18.47
CA LYS A 303 -4.90 -26.33 18.86
C LYS A 303 -4.81 -27.39 17.77
N SER A 304 -5.85 -27.53 16.95
CA SER A 304 -5.89 -28.52 15.86
C SER A 304 -4.82 -28.25 14.80
N ASN A 305 -4.54 -26.99 14.48
CA ASN A 305 -3.53 -26.64 13.49
C ASN A 305 -2.19 -26.22 14.11
N ALA A 306 -1.89 -26.61 15.36
CA ALA A 306 -0.67 -26.20 16.05
C ALA A 306 0.61 -26.48 15.24
N LYS A 307 0.66 -27.61 14.51
CA LYS A 307 1.80 -27.95 13.64
C LYS A 307 1.94 -26.96 12.47
N LEU A 308 0.85 -26.67 11.77
CA LEU A 308 0.84 -25.72 10.66
C LEU A 308 1.21 -24.31 11.14
N TRP A 309 0.68 -23.88 12.29
CA TRP A 309 1.05 -22.59 12.87
C TRP A 309 2.52 -22.52 13.26
N ASN A 310 3.10 -23.59 13.81
CA ASN A 310 4.53 -23.63 14.12
C ASN A 310 5.40 -23.51 12.85
N GLU A 311 5.00 -24.13 11.74
CA GLU A 311 5.68 -24.02 10.44
C GLU A 311 5.60 -22.59 9.89
N VAL A 312 4.42 -21.96 9.94
CA VAL A 312 4.23 -20.54 9.55
C VAL A 312 5.07 -19.61 10.43
N LEU A 313 5.09 -19.83 11.75
CA LEU A 313 5.86 -18.99 12.66
C LEU A 313 7.37 -19.19 12.50
N ALA A 314 7.82 -20.40 12.13
CA ALA A 314 9.23 -20.68 11.86
C ALA A 314 9.73 -19.91 10.63
N SER A 315 8.92 -19.74 9.59
CA SER A 315 9.30 -18.97 8.39
C SER A 315 9.45 -17.46 8.64
N LEU A 316 9.00 -16.94 9.79
CA LEU A 316 9.23 -15.55 10.18
C LEU A 316 10.70 -15.24 10.52
N LYS A 317 11.52 -16.27 10.72
CA LYS A 317 12.96 -16.13 10.94
C LYS A 317 13.69 -15.78 9.64
N ASP A 318 13.07 -16.04 8.49
CA ASP A 318 13.64 -15.76 7.19
C ASP A 318 13.54 -14.26 6.88
N ARG A 319 14.63 -13.66 6.41
CA ARG A 319 14.64 -12.26 6.00
C ARG A 319 13.99 -12.15 4.62
N PRO A 320 12.92 -11.35 4.44
CA PRO A 320 12.34 -11.15 3.12
C PRO A 320 13.35 -10.45 2.19
N ALA A 321 13.44 -10.92 0.94
CA ALA A 321 14.23 -10.28 -0.10
C ALA A 321 13.63 -8.92 -0.52
N SER A 322 12.30 -8.77 -0.39
CA SER A 322 11.54 -7.54 -0.60
C SER A 322 10.22 -7.58 0.19
N GLY A 323 9.65 -6.42 0.54
CA GLY A 323 8.41 -6.31 1.32
C GLY A 323 8.60 -6.32 2.84
N SER A 324 7.52 -6.08 3.59
CA SER A 324 7.55 -6.13 5.05
C SER A 324 7.52 -7.58 5.54
N PRO A 325 8.19 -7.93 6.65
CA PRO A 325 8.12 -9.29 7.20
C PRO A 325 6.69 -9.77 7.53
N PHE A 326 5.76 -8.85 7.83
CA PHE A 326 4.35 -9.23 8.01
C PHE A 326 3.65 -9.55 6.70
N GLN A 327 4.04 -8.93 5.58
CA GLN A 327 3.52 -9.33 4.27
C GLN A 327 3.91 -10.78 3.96
N LEU A 328 5.15 -11.15 4.28
CA LEU A 328 5.63 -12.54 4.17
C LEU A 328 4.84 -13.48 5.09
N PHE A 329 4.59 -13.06 6.34
CA PHE A 329 3.74 -13.80 7.27
C PHE A 329 2.36 -14.08 6.67
N LEU A 330 1.66 -13.03 6.22
CA LEU A 330 0.32 -13.17 5.64
C LEU A 330 0.34 -14.08 4.42
N SER A 331 1.34 -13.95 3.54
CA SER A 331 1.47 -14.82 2.37
C SER A 331 1.65 -16.28 2.79
N LYS A 332 2.43 -16.57 3.83
CA LYS A 332 2.61 -17.94 4.32
C LYS A 332 1.35 -18.50 4.97
N VAL A 333 0.60 -17.68 5.71
CA VAL A 333 -0.72 -18.06 6.26
C VAL A 333 -1.68 -18.37 5.12
N GLU A 334 -1.75 -17.52 4.10
CA GLU A 334 -2.64 -17.70 2.94
C GLU A 334 -2.33 -18.99 2.19
N GLU A 335 -1.05 -19.29 1.94
CA GLU A 335 -0.59 -20.53 1.32
C GLU A 335 -0.93 -21.77 2.18
N THR A 336 -0.65 -21.70 3.48
CA THR A 336 -0.81 -22.84 4.41
C THR A 336 -2.28 -23.21 4.61
N PHE A 337 -3.16 -22.20 4.62
CA PHE A 337 -4.59 -22.38 4.84
C PHE A 337 -5.41 -22.18 3.55
N GLN A 338 -4.82 -22.43 2.39
CA GLN A 338 -5.53 -22.44 1.12
C GLN A 338 -6.41 -23.69 1.01
N CYS A 339 -7.69 -23.51 0.69
CA CYS A 339 -8.62 -24.60 0.44
C CYS A 339 -8.30 -25.27 -0.90
N ILE A 340 -7.96 -26.55 -0.89
CA ILE A 340 -7.64 -27.30 -2.12
C ILE A 340 -8.79 -27.33 -3.15
N CYS A 341 -10.04 -27.18 -2.71
CA CYS A 341 -11.21 -27.26 -3.58
C CYS A 341 -11.48 -25.96 -4.35
N CYS A 342 -11.35 -24.80 -3.69
CA CYS A 342 -11.66 -23.51 -4.30
C CYS A 342 -10.43 -22.64 -4.54
N GLN A 343 -9.24 -23.08 -4.10
CA GLN A 343 -7.95 -22.39 -4.24
C GLN A 343 -7.90 -20.99 -3.60
N GLU A 344 -8.80 -20.74 -2.65
CA GLU A 344 -8.85 -19.52 -1.86
C GLU A 344 -8.57 -19.83 -0.39
N LEU A 345 -8.23 -18.82 0.41
CA LEU A 345 -8.12 -18.94 1.86
C LEU A 345 -9.38 -19.62 2.45
N VAL A 346 -9.23 -20.61 3.33
CA VAL A 346 -10.38 -21.36 3.88
C VAL A 346 -11.38 -20.46 4.59
N PHE A 347 -12.67 -20.61 4.26
CA PHE A 347 -13.80 -19.92 4.92
C PHE A 347 -14.76 -20.93 5.54
N ARG A 348 -15.18 -20.66 6.78
CA ARG A 348 -15.80 -21.60 7.70
C ARG A 348 -15.05 -22.94 7.68
N PRO A 349 -13.76 -22.94 8.06
CA PRO A 349 -12.90 -24.09 7.89
C PRO A 349 -13.39 -25.29 8.69
N ILE A 350 -13.40 -26.45 8.05
CA ILE A 350 -13.46 -27.75 8.70
C ILE A 350 -12.03 -28.27 8.76
N THR A 351 -11.49 -28.44 9.96
CA THR A 351 -10.22 -29.16 10.16
C THR A 351 -10.53 -30.64 10.30
N THR A 352 -10.16 -31.43 9.30
CA THR A 352 -10.49 -32.85 9.26
C THR A 352 -9.66 -33.65 10.28
N VAL A 353 -10.09 -34.88 10.59
CA VAL A 353 -9.32 -35.80 11.46
C VAL A 353 -7.93 -36.11 10.91
N CYS A 354 -7.76 -36.04 9.58
CA CYS A 354 -6.46 -36.14 8.90
C CYS A 354 -5.71 -34.79 8.81
N GLN A 355 -6.10 -33.80 9.62
CA GLN A 355 -5.43 -32.50 9.80
C GLN A 355 -5.34 -31.62 8.54
N HIS A 356 -6.31 -31.72 7.63
CA HIS A 356 -6.43 -30.83 6.49
C HIS A 356 -7.56 -29.82 6.69
N ASN A 357 -7.39 -28.61 6.16
CA ASN A 357 -8.37 -27.54 6.28
C ASN A 357 -9.12 -27.35 4.96
N VAL A 358 -10.44 -27.45 4.99
CA VAL A 358 -11.31 -27.31 3.80
C VAL A 358 -12.48 -26.40 4.16
N CYS A 359 -12.93 -25.53 3.25
CA CYS A 359 -14.13 -24.74 3.48
C CYS A 359 -15.33 -25.66 3.74
N LYS A 360 -16.20 -25.32 4.70
CA LYS A 360 -17.41 -26.10 4.97
C LYS A 360 -18.25 -26.34 3.70
N ASP A 361 -18.49 -25.31 2.89
CA ASP A 361 -19.29 -25.46 1.67
C ASP A 361 -18.61 -26.30 0.59
N CYS A 362 -17.27 -26.33 0.57
CA CYS A 362 -16.51 -27.20 -0.33
C CYS A 362 -16.63 -28.66 0.09
N LEU A 363 -16.51 -28.95 1.39
CA LEU A 363 -16.65 -30.29 1.92
C LEU A 363 -18.10 -30.80 1.82
N ASP A 364 -19.09 -29.94 2.13
CA ASP A 364 -20.52 -30.22 1.95
C ASP A 364 -20.85 -30.56 0.49
N ARG A 365 -20.26 -29.84 -0.48
CA ARG A 365 -20.41 -30.16 -1.92
C ARG A 365 -19.84 -31.54 -2.27
N SER A 366 -18.68 -31.90 -1.72
CA SER A 366 -18.10 -33.23 -1.91
C SER A 366 -19.01 -34.34 -1.37
N PHE A 367 -19.53 -34.17 -0.15
CA PHE A 367 -20.40 -35.16 0.49
C PHE A 367 -21.75 -35.30 -0.23
N ARG A 368 -22.33 -34.20 -0.73
CA ARG A 368 -23.52 -34.23 -1.58
C ARG A 368 -23.30 -35.02 -2.87
N ALA A 369 -22.09 -34.99 -3.43
CA ALA A 369 -21.68 -35.78 -4.57
C ALA A 369 -21.30 -37.25 -4.21
N GLN A 370 -21.63 -37.71 -3.00
CA GLN A 370 -21.31 -39.05 -2.48
C GLN A 370 -19.79 -39.34 -2.36
N VAL A 371 -18.97 -38.29 -2.26
CA VAL A 371 -17.52 -38.41 -2.02
C VAL A 371 -17.23 -38.05 -0.56
N PHE A 372 -17.06 -39.10 0.26
CA PHE A 372 -16.87 -39.01 1.72
C PHE A 372 -15.40 -39.02 2.16
N SER A 373 -14.47 -38.74 1.24
CA SER A 373 -13.05 -38.66 1.54
C SER A 373 -12.58 -37.21 1.65
N CYS A 374 -11.48 -37.01 2.38
CA CYS A 374 -10.81 -35.72 2.46
C CYS A 374 -10.36 -35.26 1.05
N PRO A 375 -10.75 -34.07 0.57
CA PRO A 375 -10.33 -33.57 -0.73
C PRO A 375 -8.81 -33.40 -0.91
N ALA A 376 -8.07 -33.22 0.18
CA ALA A 376 -6.63 -32.99 0.14
C ALA A 376 -5.81 -34.29 0.08
N CYS A 377 -6.08 -35.26 0.97
CA CYS A 377 -5.27 -36.48 1.09
C CYS A 377 -6.02 -37.79 0.82
N ARG A 378 -7.32 -37.72 0.47
CA ARG A 378 -8.19 -38.88 0.17
C ARG A 378 -8.44 -39.85 1.33
N TYR A 379 -8.03 -39.50 2.55
CA TYR A 379 -8.43 -40.22 3.76
C TYR A 379 -9.95 -40.34 3.87
N ASP A 380 -10.47 -41.52 4.18
CA ASP A 380 -11.91 -41.75 4.32
C ASP A 380 -12.44 -41.11 5.62
N LEU A 381 -13.39 -40.19 5.49
CA LEU A 381 -14.01 -39.50 6.62
C LEU A 381 -15.29 -40.20 7.09
N GLY A 382 -15.86 -41.08 6.26
CA GLY A 382 -17.13 -41.74 6.53
C GLY A 382 -18.37 -40.87 6.25
N ARG A 383 -19.51 -41.53 6.03
CA ARG A 383 -20.79 -40.87 5.67
C ARG A 383 -21.38 -40.00 6.78
N SER A 384 -21.12 -40.35 8.04
CA SER A 384 -21.63 -39.68 9.23
C SER A 384 -20.64 -38.67 9.82
N TYR A 385 -19.64 -38.25 9.06
CA TYR A 385 -18.63 -37.31 9.53
C TYR A 385 -19.26 -35.97 9.99
N ALA A 386 -19.01 -35.59 11.25
CA ALA A 386 -19.51 -34.34 11.82
C ALA A 386 -18.66 -33.15 11.37
N MET A 387 -19.18 -32.34 10.44
CA MET A 387 -18.51 -31.14 9.94
C MET A 387 -18.65 -29.96 10.92
N GLN A 388 -17.82 -29.95 11.96
CA GLN A 388 -17.73 -28.84 12.91
C GLN A 388 -16.78 -27.75 12.39
N VAL A 389 -17.23 -26.50 12.39
CA VAL A 389 -16.41 -25.35 12.02
C VAL A 389 -15.33 -25.13 13.07
N ASN A 390 -14.08 -25.07 12.64
CA ASN A 390 -12.96 -24.66 13.48
C ASN A 390 -13.04 -23.15 13.74
N GLN A 391 -13.77 -22.80 14.80
CA GLN A 391 -14.00 -21.42 15.21
C GLN A 391 -12.71 -20.68 15.60
N PRO A 392 -11.73 -21.30 16.31
CA PRO A 392 -10.42 -20.68 16.53
C PRO A 392 -9.71 -20.28 15.24
N LEU A 393 -9.59 -21.19 14.26
CA LEU A 393 -8.96 -20.88 12.97
C LEU A 393 -9.72 -19.75 12.25
N GLN A 394 -11.06 -19.83 12.20
CA GLN A 394 -11.88 -18.79 11.59
C GLN A 394 -11.65 -17.41 12.24
N THR A 395 -11.48 -17.37 13.56
CA THR A 395 -11.25 -16.12 14.31
C THR A 395 -9.90 -15.50 13.97
N VAL A 396 -8.84 -16.32 13.92
CA VAL A 396 -7.50 -15.88 13.51
C VAL A 396 -7.52 -15.34 12.07
N LEU A 397 -8.11 -16.10 11.14
CA LEU A 397 -8.15 -15.69 9.73
C LEU A 397 -8.96 -14.41 9.51
N ASN A 398 -10.07 -14.23 10.23
CA ASN A 398 -10.82 -12.96 10.19
C ASN A 398 -10.02 -11.77 10.72
N GLN A 399 -9.17 -11.99 11.73
CA GLN A 399 -8.30 -10.95 12.25
C GLN A 399 -7.17 -10.61 11.27
N LEU A 400 -6.57 -11.62 10.64
CA LEU A 400 -5.44 -11.46 9.72
C LEU A 400 -5.87 -10.94 8.33
N PHE A 401 -7.06 -11.33 7.86
CA PHE A 401 -7.61 -10.97 6.55
C PHE A 401 -9.04 -10.41 6.69
N PRO A 402 -9.24 -9.21 7.26
CA PRO A 402 -10.57 -8.67 7.51
C PRO A 402 -11.44 -8.60 6.26
N GLY A 403 -12.60 -9.25 6.31
CA GLY A 403 -13.58 -9.24 5.23
C GLY A 403 -13.30 -10.18 4.06
N TYR A 404 -12.33 -11.11 4.18
CA TYR A 404 -12.08 -12.14 3.15
C TYR A 404 -13.26 -13.11 2.94
N GLY A 405 -14.17 -13.19 3.91
CA GLY A 405 -15.43 -13.94 3.80
C GLY A 405 -16.58 -13.15 3.16
N ASN A 406 -16.39 -11.86 2.83
CA ASN A 406 -17.47 -11.05 2.27
C ASN A 406 -17.81 -11.54 0.85
N GLY A 407 -19.02 -12.08 0.68
CA GLY A 407 -19.51 -12.58 -0.60
C GLY A 407 -19.19 -14.05 -0.88
N ARG A 408 -18.82 -14.83 0.14
CA ARG A 408 -18.55 -16.28 0.04
C ARG A 408 -19.58 -17.14 0.75
#